data_AF-A0A4Z0MME9-F1
#
_entry.id   AF-A0A4Z0MME9-F1
#
_cell.length_a   1.000
_cell.length_b   1.000
_cell.length_c   1.000
_cell.angle_alpha   90.00
_cell.angle_beta   90.00
_cell.angle_gamma   90.00
#
_symmetry.space_group_name_H-M   'P 1'
#
loop_
_entity.id
_entity.type
_entity.pdbx_description
1 polymer ?
#
loop_
_entity_poly.entity_id
_entity_poly.type
_entity_poly.pdbx_seq_one_letter_code
_entity_poly.pdbx_strand_id
1 'polypeptide(L)'
;MDTSEIIVTLAGLGLIAFVLWYFFFSTRQVVSAVSSSTGVQEVDVTVKGGYSPDVIEVEKGKPVQLHFYRDEEASCSEEILFPDFGIRRELPAYQTTLIELLPQQEGRFEFTCGMGMLRGSLLVK
;
A
#
# COMPACT_ATOMS: atom_id res chain seq x y z
N MET A 1 26.22 -11.64 41.26
CA MET A 1 25.64 -12.02 39.96
C MET A 1 26.33 -13.28 39.54
N ASP A 2 25.60 -14.39 39.63
CA ASP A 2 26.10 -15.68 39.21
C ASP A 2 26.20 -15.75 37.69
N THR A 3 27.16 -16.52 37.17
CA THR A 3 27.37 -16.67 35.72
C THR A 3 26.10 -17.14 35.00
N SER A 4 25.27 -17.93 35.67
CA SER A 4 23.95 -18.36 35.19
C SER A 4 22.96 -17.21 35.03
N GLU A 5 22.89 -16.27 35.98
CA GLU A 5 21.99 -15.12 35.91
C GLU A 5 22.34 -14.21 34.71
N ILE A 6 23.63 -14.01 34.44
CA ILE A 6 24.12 -13.17 33.35
C ILE A 6 23.74 -13.77 31.99
N ILE A 7 23.90 -15.09 31.82
CA ILE A 7 23.56 -15.80 30.57
C ILE A 7 22.05 -15.72 30.30
N VAL A 8 21.22 -15.97 31.31
CA VAL A 8 19.76 -15.91 31.17
C VAL A 8 19.30 -14.49 30.82
N THR A 9 19.88 -13.47 31.44
CA THR A 9 19.52 -12.06 31.18
C THR A 9 19.90 -11.62 29.76
N LEU A 10 21.10 -11.99 29.29
CA LEU A 10 21.54 -11.65 27.93
C LEU A 10 20.73 -12.38 26.86
N ALA A 11 20.39 -13.65 27.08
CA ALA A 11 19.54 -14.40 26.16
C ALA A 11 18.13 -13.80 26.05
N GLY A 12 17.56 -13.36 27.17
CA GLY A 12 16.26 -12.68 27.21
C GLY A 12 16.29 -11.36 26.43
N LEU A 13 17.30 -10.50 26.67
CA LEU A 13 17.47 -9.26 25.94
C LEU A 13 17.69 -9.48 24.43
N GLY A 14 18.45 -10.51 24.06
CA GLY A 14 18.66 -10.89 22.67
C GLY A 14 17.36 -11.30 21.95
N LEU A 15 16.52 -12.12 22.61
CA LEU A 15 15.22 -12.51 22.07
C LEU A 15 14.27 -11.32 21.93
N ILE A 16 14.22 -10.43 22.93
CA ILE A 16 13.39 -9.22 22.86
C ILE A 16 13.86 -8.33 21.70
N ALA A 17 15.16 -8.09 21.57
CA ALA A 17 15.72 -7.32 20.47
C ALA A 17 15.42 -7.97 19.10
N PHE A 18 15.51 -9.30 19.01
CA PHE A 18 15.21 -10.04 17.79
C PHE A 18 13.73 -9.94 17.40
N VAL A 19 12.81 -10.08 18.36
CA VAL A 19 11.36 -9.94 18.11
C VAL A 19 11.02 -8.51 17.70
N LEU A 20 11.56 -7.51 18.40
CA LEU A 20 11.36 -6.10 18.06
C LEU A 20 11.92 -5.78 16.68
N TRP A 21 13.12 -6.27 16.34
CA TRP A 21 13.71 -6.08 15.02
C TRP A 21 12.91 -6.77 13.92
N TYR A 22 12.51 -8.02 14.11
CA TYR A 22 11.68 -8.75 13.16
C TYR A 22 10.37 -7.99 12.86
N PHE A 23 9.69 -7.51 13.90
CA PHE A 23 8.43 -6.80 13.71
C PHE A 23 8.61 -5.42 13.04
N PHE A 24 9.64 -4.67 13.44
CA PHE A 24 9.92 -3.33 12.90
C PHE A 24 10.47 -3.37 11.46
N PHE A 25 11.28 -4.38 11.14
CA PHE A 25 11.84 -4.56 9.79
C PHE A 25 10.85 -5.23 8.83
N SER A 26 9.86 -5.99 9.35
CA SER A 26 8.82 -6.63 8.54
C SER A 26 7.64 -5.70 8.19
N THR A 27 7.65 -4.43 8.59
CA THR A 27 6.55 -3.50 8.29
C THR A 27 7.04 -2.19 7.66
N ARG A 28 7.04 -2.18 6.31
CA ARG A 28 6.61 -1.11 5.38
C ARG A 28 7.29 -1.31 4.03
N GLN A 29 6.69 -2.12 3.17
CA GLN A 29 7.11 -2.20 1.77
C GLN A 29 6.51 -1.00 1.03
N VAL A 30 7.31 0.06 0.88
CA VAL A 30 7.02 1.10 -0.10
C VAL A 30 7.39 0.52 -1.46
N VAL A 31 6.39 0.21 -2.28
CA VAL A 31 6.61 -0.33 -3.62
C VAL A 31 6.68 0.85 -4.58
N SER A 32 7.83 1.07 -5.20
CA SER A 32 7.95 1.97 -6.34
C SER A 32 7.25 1.34 -7.55
N ALA A 33 6.45 2.11 -8.29
CA ALA A 33 5.80 1.64 -9.50
C ALA A 33 6.85 1.09 -10.49
N VAL A 34 6.57 -0.09 -11.05
CA VAL A 34 7.44 -0.69 -12.07
C VAL A 34 7.08 -0.04 -13.40
N SER A 35 8.04 0.61 -14.04
CA SER A 35 7.86 1.13 -15.40
C SER A 35 7.87 -0.03 -16.39
N SER A 36 6.76 -0.25 -17.09
CA SER A 36 6.69 -1.16 -18.23
C SER A 36 7.55 -0.64 -19.39
N SER A 37 7.99 -1.55 -20.27
CA SER A 37 8.83 -1.23 -21.45
C SER A 37 8.20 -0.22 -22.42
N THR A 38 6.91 0.07 -22.26
CA THR A 38 6.10 1.03 -23.01
C THR A 38 6.09 2.45 -22.40
N GLY A 39 6.73 2.66 -21.24
CA GLY A 39 6.73 3.95 -20.53
C GLY A 39 5.46 4.22 -19.71
N VAL A 40 4.56 3.22 -19.61
CA VAL A 40 3.41 3.21 -18.71
C VAL A 40 3.85 2.64 -17.36
N GLN A 41 3.36 3.22 -16.27
CA GLN A 41 3.63 2.75 -14.92
C GLN A 41 2.49 1.84 -14.48
N GLU A 42 2.77 0.57 -14.24
CA GLU A 42 1.77 -0.40 -13.79
C GLU A 42 1.97 -0.67 -12.29
N VAL A 43 0.87 -0.66 -11.54
CA VAL A 43 0.87 -0.95 -10.10
C VAL A 43 -0.31 -1.83 -9.76
N ASP A 44 -0.02 -3.03 -9.25
CA ASP A 44 -1.03 -3.90 -8.67
C ASP A 44 -1.27 -3.56 -7.19
N VAL A 45 -2.54 -3.42 -6.83
CA VAL A 45 -3.00 -3.11 -5.48
C VAL A 45 -4.06 -4.12 -5.06
N THR A 46 -3.80 -4.83 -3.97
CA THR A 46 -4.76 -5.76 -3.38
C THR A 46 -5.62 -5.02 -2.35
N VAL A 47 -6.94 -5.20 -2.44
CA VAL A 47 -7.92 -4.65 -1.51
C VAL A 47 -8.45 -5.77 -0.62
N LYS A 48 -8.09 -5.74 0.66
CA LYS A 48 -8.50 -6.72 1.67
C LYS A 48 -8.48 -6.09 3.06
N GLY A 49 -9.60 -5.49 3.48
CA GLY A 49 -9.68 -4.73 4.74
C GLY A 49 -8.78 -3.48 4.77
N GLY A 50 -8.24 -3.08 3.62
CA GLY A 50 -7.20 -2.07 3.44
C GLY A 50 -6.61 -2.15 2.03
N TYR A 51 -5.76 -1.20 1.68
CA TYR A 51 -5.03 -1.19 0.41
C TYR A 51 -3.61 -1.69 0.65
N SER A 52 -3.16 -2.64 -0.17
CA SER A 52 -1.81 -3.18 -0.13
C SER A 52 -1.22 -3.16 -1.55
N PRO A 53 -0.24 -2.30 -1.84
CA PRO A 53 0.35 -1.30 -0.93
C PRO A 53 -0.61 -0.15 -0.58
N ASP A 54 -0.43 0.44 0.61
CA ASP A 54 -1.17 1.63 1.06
C ASP A 54 -0.55 2.92 0.50
N VAL A 55 0.73 2.85 0.11
CA VAL A 55 1.49 3.94 -0.48
C VAL A 55 2.03 3.53 -1.84
N ILE A 56 1.62 4.25 -2.88
CA ILE A 56 2.01 4.01 -4.27
C ILE A 56 2.85 5.19 -4.74
N GLU A 57 4.07 4.96 -5.21
CA GLU A 57 4.92 6.02 -5.78
C GLU A 57 4.93 5.94 -7.30
N VAL A 58 4.61 7.05 -7.97
CA VAL A 58 4.57 7.17 -9.44
C VAL A 58 5.27 8.45 -9.90
N GLU A 59 5.71 8.46 -11.14
CA GLU A 59 6.31 9.62 -11.79
C GLU A 59 5.27 10.52 -12.46
N LYS A 60 5.47 11.84 -12.35
CA LYS A 60 4.68 12.86 -13.02
C LYS A 60 4.81 12.78 -14.54
N GLY A 61 3.70 13.07 -15.23
CA GLY A 61 3.67 13.23 -16.68
C GLY A 61 3.72 11.90 -17.45
N LYS A 62 3.77 10.77 -16.75
CA LYS A 62 3.67 9.44 -17.34
C LYS A 62 2.29 8.83 -17.06
N PRO A 63 1.69 8.12 -18.03
CA PRO A 63 0.46 7.38 -17.78
C PRO A 63 0.69 6.29 -16.73
N VAL A 64 -0.25 6.18 -15.80
CA VAL A 64 -0.24 5.20 -14.71
C VAL A 64 -1.47 4.32 -14.85
N GLN A 65 -1.28 3.02 -14.76
CA GLN A 65 -2.30 1.99 -14.71
C GLN A 65 -2.29 1.36 -13.32
N LEU A 66 -3.31 1.67 -12.52
CA LEU A 66 -3.50 1.07 -11.20
C LEU A 66 -4.49 -0.09 -11.31
N HIS A 67 -4.04 -1.28 -10.94
CA HIS A 67 -4.80 -2.52 -11.00
C HIS A 67 -5.29 -2.86 -9.59
N PHE A 68 -6.55 -2.55 -9.29
CA PHE A 68 -7.12 -2.85 -7.99
C PHE A 68 -7.77 -4.24 -7.99
N TYR A 69 -7.14 -5.22 -7.36
CA TYR A 69 -7.73 -6.53 -7.15
C TYR A 69 -8.44 -6.59 -5.80
N ARG A 70 -9.76 -6.76 -5.80
CA ARG A 70 -10.55 -6.85 -4.57
C ARG A 70 -10.65 -8.30 -4.08
N ASP A 71 -9.86 -8.66 -3.06
CA ASP A 71 -9.84 -9.98 -2.42
C ASP A 71 -10.78 -10.05 -1.20
N GLU A 72 -11.98 -9.49 -1.32
CA GLU A 72 -13.00 -9.51 -0.27
C GLU A 72 -14.42 -9.21 -0.77
N GLU A 73 -15.40 -9.47 0.09
CA GLU A 73 -16.83 -9.20 -0.14
C GLU A 73 -17.37 -8.06 0.72
N ALA A 74 -16.51 -7.36 1.46
CA ALA A 74 -16.93 -6.29 2.36
C ALA A 74 -17.55 -5.12 1.59
N SER A 75 -18.72 -4.65 2.04
CA SER A 75 -19.42 -3.53 1.40
C SER A 75 -18.66 -2.21 1.47
N CYS A 76 -17.78 -2.07 2.47
CA CYS A 76 -16.93 -0.89 2.64
C CYS A 76 -15.99 -0.67 1.45
N SER A 77 -15.54 -1.73 0.76
CA SER A 77 -14.60 -1.68 -0.36
C SER A 77 -15.25 -1.85 -1.74
N GLU A 78 -16.57 -1.66 -1.84
CA GLU A 78 -17.31 -1.69 -3.11
C GLU A 78 -16.95 -0.57 -4.08
N GLU A 79 -16.37 0.51 -3.58
CA GLU A 79 -16.00 1.65 -4.39
C GLU A 79 -14.66 2.23 -3.95
N ILE A 80 -13.96 2.81 -4.92
CA ILE A 80 -12.75 3.61 -4.72
C ILE A 80 -12.95 5.00 -5.29
N LEU A 81 -12.46 5.99 -4.53
CA LEU A 81 -12.54 7.40 -4.85
C LEU A 81 -11.15 8.00 -4.84
N PHE A 82 -10.85 8.71 -5.92
CA PHE A 82 -9.71 9.60 -6.05
C PHE A 82 -10.26 11.04 -6.14
N PRO A 83 -10.49 11.72 -5.00
CA PRO A 83 -11.12 13.03 -4.97
C PRO A 83 -10.35 14.08 -5.79
N ASP A 84 -9.03 14.08 -5.71
CA ASP A 84 -8.17 15.03 -6.45
C ASP A 84 -8.25 14.85 -7.98
N PHE A 85 -8.58 13.64 -8.45
CA PHE A 85 -8.75 13.32 -9.87
C PHE A 85 -10.22 13.27 -10.30
N GLY A 86 -11.16 13.43 -9.37
CA GLY A 86 -12.60 13.32 -9.62
C GLY A 86 -13.05 11.92 -10.09
N ILE A 87 -12.28 10.87 -9.77
CA ILE A 87 -12.56 9.51 -10.22
C ILE A 87 -13.28 8.75 -9.12
N ARG A 88 -14.40 8.13 -9.48
CA ARG A 88 -15.12 7.15 -8.66
C ARG A 88 -15.31 5.89 -9.49
N ARG A 89 -14.88 4.75 -8.96
CA ARG A 89 -15.00 3.45 -9.63
C ARG A 89 -15.53 2.41 -8.65
N GLU A 90 -16.41 1.55 -9.17
CA GLU A 90 -16.84 0.35 -8.45
C GLU A 90 -15.73 -0.69 -8.55
N LEU A 91 -15.53 -1.42 -7.44
CA LEU A 91 -14.61 -2.53 -7.31
C LEU A 91 -15.44 -3.78 -7.04
N PRO A 92 -15.77 -4.62 -8.04
CA PRO A 92 -16.49 -5.86 -7.82
C PRO A 92 -15.65 -6.87 -7.02
N ALA A 93 -16.30 -7.77 -6.26
CA ALA A 93 -15.61 -8.82 -5.51
C ALA A 93 -14.82 -9.77 -6.42
N TYR A 94 -13.61 -10.13 -6.00
CA TYR A 94 -12.67 -11.04 -6.66
C TYR A 94 -12.36 -10.68 -8.11
N GLN A 95 -12.41 -9.39 -8.43
CA GLN A 95 -12.13 -8.87 -9.75
C GLN A 95 -11.06 -7.78 -9.69
N THR A 96 -10.32 -7.66 -10.79
CA THR A 96 -9.35 -6.58 -10.98
C THR A 96 -10.01 -5.44 -11.75
N THR A 97 -10.02 -4.26 -11.16
CA THR A 97 -10.47 -3.03 -11.82
C THR A 97 -9.27 -2.19 -12.20
N LEU A 98 -9.17 -1.86 -13.49
CA LEU A 98 -8.14 -0.98 -14.02
C LEU A 98 -8.56 0.48 -13.87
N ILE A 99 -7.67 1.30 -13.29
CA ILE A 99 -7.81 2.75 -13.20
C ILE A 99 -6.62 3.40 -13.87
N GLU A 100 -6.88 4.08 -14.98
CA GLU A 100 -5.87 4.83 -15.71
C GLU A 100 -5.85 6.29 -15.25
N LEU A 101 -4.65 6.78 -14.95
CA LEU A 101 -4.40 8.12 -14.42
C LEU A 101 -3.27 8.77 -15.21
N LEU A 102 -3.33 10.10 -15.38
CA LEU A 102 -2.22 10.89 -15.89
C LEU A 102 -1.90 12.01 -14.90
N PRO A 103 -1.07 11.77 -13.87
CA PRO A 103 -0.75 12.78 -12.88
C PRO A 103 0.08 13.90 -13.51
N GLN A 104 -0.48 15.12 -13.52
CA GLN A 104 0.20 16.33 -14.04
C GLN A 104 0.86 17.18 -12.94
N GLN A 105 0.47 16.96 -11.69
CA GLN A 105 0.95 17.70 -10.53
C GLN A 105 1.74 16.76 -9.62
N GLU A 106 2.91 17.22 -9.16
CA GLU A 106 3.67 16.56 -8.11
C GLU A 106 2.97 16.79 -6.76
N GLY A 107 2.97 15.77 -5.91
CA GLY A 107 2.31 15.85 -4.62
C GLY A 107 1.84 14.51 -4.10
N ARG A 108 1.23 14.56 -2.92
CA ARG A 108 0.58 13.40 -2.31
C ARG A 108 -0.92 13.54 -2.53
N PHE A 109 -1.50 12.57 -3.22
CA PHE A 109 -2.93 12.47 -3.49
C PHE A 109 -3.50 11.33 -2.65
N GLU A 110 -4.57 11.59 -1.91
CA GLU A 110 -5.22 10.56 -1.11
C GLU A 110 -6.31 9.87 -1.93
N PHE A 111 -6.45 8.57 -1.75
CA PHE A 111 -7.58 7.81 -2.28
C PHE A 111 -8.24 7.04 -1.16
N THR A 112 -9.57 6.91 -1.23
CA THR A 112 -10.37 6.31 -0.16
C THR A 112 -11.43 5.38 -0.70
N CYS A 113 -12.00 4.55 0.17
CA CYS A 113 -13.21 3.82 -0.19
C CYS A 113 -14.45 4.73 -0.19
N GLY A 114 -15.59 4.22 -0.70
CA GLY A 114 -16.90 4.90 -0.70
C GLY A 114 -17.31 5.52 0.64
N MET A 115 -16.94 4.87 1.74
CA MET A 115 -17.26 5.30 3.11
C MET A 115 -16.15 6.11 3.78
N GLY A 116 -15.00 6.32 3.12
CA GLY A 116 -13.87 7.07 3.67
C GLY A 116 -13.13 6.38 4.83
N MET A 117 -13.39 5.09 5.08
CA MET A 117 -12.72 4.34 6.15
C MET A 117 -11.33 3.86 5.73
N LEU A 118 -11.25 3.17 4.59
CA LEU A 118 -9.98 2.73 4.01
C LEU A 118 -9.34 3.91 3.29
N ARG A 119 -8.03 4.10 3.49
CA ARG A 119 -7.26 5.18 2.89
C ARG A 119 -5.95 4.64 2.34
N GLY A 120 -5.57 5.15 1.18
CA GLY A 120 -4.23 4.98 0.62
C GLY A 120 -3.71 6.32 0.11
N SER A 121 -2.45 6.35 -0.31
CA SER A 121 -1.78 7.55 -0.79
C SER A 121 -1.02 7.25 -2.07
N LEU A 122 -1.26 8.06 -3.08
CA LEU A 122 -0.50 8.12 -4.32
C LEU A 122 0.50 9.28 -4.22
N LEU A 123 1.79 8.98 -4.13
CA LEU A 123 2.85 9.99 -4.22
C LEU A 123 3.28 10.12 -5.67
N VAL A 124 3.09 11.31 -6.22
CA VAL A 124 3.60 11.69 -7.53
C VAL A 124 4.90 12.47 -7.33
N LYS A 125 5.99 11.94 -7.88
CA LYS A 125 7.33 12.55 -7.88
C LYS A 125 7.78 12.94 -9.28
#